data_AF-A0A844HIU6-F1
#
_entry.id   AF-A0A844HIU6-F1
#
_cell.length_a   1.000
_cell.length_b   1.000
_cell.length_c   1.000
_cell.angle_alpha   90.00
_cell.angle_beta   90.00
_cell.angle_gamma   90.00
#
_symmetry.space_group_name_H-M   'P 1'
#
loop_
_entity.id
_entity.type
_entity.pdbx_description
1 polymer ?
#
loop_
_entity_poly.entity_id
_entity_poly.type
_entity_poly.pdbx_seq_one_letter_code
_entity_poly.pdbx_strand_id
1 'polypeptide(L)'
;MTANRIGWALALLALAGCDDRIGDYPDLLPTDQILAEPNVPAHAADAATDPTAATDALKSRAARISGTAPAPVAADPALSRRADALRARAAELANTPLDACPEGAAPCADPDTPPASDQKE
;
A
#
# COMPACT_ATOMS: atom_id res chain seq x y z
N MET A 1 -47.53 -41.77 0.06
CA MET A 1 -46.16 -41.86 0.65
C MET A 1 -45.06 -41.28 -0.27
N THR A 2 -45.39 -40.44 -1.27
CA THR A 2 -44.40 -39.87 -2.22
C THR A 2 -44.11 -38.40 -1.98
N ALA A 3 -45.10 -37.63 -1.48
CA ALA A 3 -44.94 -36.20 -1.19
C ALA A 3 -43.88 -35.90 -0.10
N ASN A 4 -43.79 -36.73 0.94
CA ASN A 4 -42.84 -36.53 2.03
C ASN A 4 -41.38 -36.80 1.61
N ARG A 5 -41.17 -37.61 0.56
CA ARG A 5 -39.83 -37.90 0.01
C ARG A 5 -39.31 -36.78 -0.89
N ILE A 6 -40.21 -36.12 -1.63
CA ILE A 6 -39.86 -34.98 -2.50
C ILE A 6 -39.45 -33.77 -1.65
N GLY A 7 -40.17 -33.51 -0.54
CA GLY A 7 -39.79 -32.44 0.38
C GLY A 7 -38.42 -32.65 1.04
N TRP A 8 -38.10 -33.89 1.41
CA TRP A 8 -36.79 -34.22 1.98
C TRP A 8 -35.65 -34.13 0.96
N ALA A 9 -35.89 -34.54 -0.29
CA ALA A 9 -34.94 -34.37 -1.38
C ALA A 9 -34.66 -32.88 -1.68
N LEU A 10 -35.69 -32.03 -1.67
CA LEU A 10 -35.53 -30.58 -1.85
C LEU A 10 -34.77 -29.93 -0.69
N ALA A 11 -35.00 -30.37 0.55
CA ALA A 11 -34.27 -29.87 1.71
C ALA A 11 -32.78 -30.24 1.68
N LEU A 12 -32.44 -31.45 1.22
CA LEU A 12 -31.06 -31.89 1.02
C LEU A 12 -30.36 -31.12 -0.11
N LEU A 13 -31.07 -30.84 -1.21
CA LEU A 13 -30.57 -30.01 -2.31
C LEU A 13 -30.34 -28.54 -1.88
N ALA A 14 -31.17 -28.01 -0.99
CA ALA A 14 -30.99 -26.66 -0.43
C ALA A 14 -29.79 -26.58 0.53
N LEU A 15 -29.49 -27.64 1.29
CA LEU A 15 -28.28 -27.71 2.12
C LEU A 15 -27.00 -27.87 1.28
N ALA A 16 -27.07 -28.63 0.18
CA ALA A 16 -25.96 -28.78 -0.76
C ALA A 16 -25.70 -27.52 -1.61
N GLY A 17 -26.64 -26.57 -1.66
CA GLY A 17 -26.46 -25.26 -2.30
C GLY A 17 -25.91 -24.17 -1.38
N CYS A 18 -25.72 -24.46 -0.09
CA CYS A 18 -24.94 -23.62 0.83
C CYS A 18 -23.46 -23.99 0.83
N ASP A 19 -23.10 -25.10 0.18
CA ASP A 19 -21.73 -25.48 -0.07
C ASP A 19 -21.43 -25.15 -1.53
N ASP A 20 -20.27 -24.54 -1.76
CA ASP A 20 -19.76 -24.25 -3.09
C ASP A 20 -20.20 -22.95 -3.79
N ARG A 21 -19.92 -21.82 -3.13
CA ARG A 21 -19.12 -20.77 -3.81
C ARG A 21 -17.65 -20.90 -3.41
N ILE A 22 -17.03 -22.07 -3.66
CA ILE A 22 -15.58 -22.28 -3.51
C ILE A 22 -14.89 -21.68 -4.75
N GLY A 23 -15.05 -20.37 -4.92
CA GLY A 23 -14.46 -19.62 -6.03
C GLY A 23 -14.21 -18.15 -5.71
N ASP A 24 -14.82 -17.64 -4.64
CA ASP A 24 -14.64 -16.24 -4.19
C ASP A 24 -13.62 -16.11 -3.05
N TYR A 25 -13.12 -17.22 -2.49
CA TYR A 25 -12.02 -17.18 -1.53
C TYR A 25 -10.69 -17.26 -2.28
N PRO A 26 -9.81 -16.24 -2.17
CA PRO A 26 -8.49 -16.32 -2.74
C PRO A 26 -7.74 -17.51 -2.12
N ASP A 27 -6.87 -18.14 -2.91
CA ASP A 27 -5.98 -19.20 -2.43
C ASP A 27 -5.32 -18.74 -1.12
N LEU A 28 -5.40 -19.60 -0.10
CA LEU A 28 -4.76 -19.31 1.17
C LEU A 28 -3.26 -19.23 0.93
N LEU A 29 -2.65 -18.13 1.40
CA LEU A 29 -1.21 -17.95 1.32
C LEU A 29 -0.54 -19.16 2.00
N PRO A 30 0.47 -19.77 1.38
CA PRO A 30 1.18 -20.90 1.98
C PRO A 30 1.68 -20.53 3.38
N THR A 31 1.47 -21.43 4.35
CA THR A 31 1.84 -21.18 5.77
C THR A 31 3.32 -20.85 5.94
N ASP A 32 4.17 -21.43 5.09
CA ASP A 32 5.60 -21.14 4.99
C ASP A 32 5.91 -19.69 4.57
N GLN A 33 5.08 -19.06 3.74
CA GLN A 33 5.21 -17.63 3.42
C GLN A 33 4.72 -16.73 4.56
N ILE A 34 3.66 -17.14 5.27
CA ILE A 34 3.12 -16.35 6.40
C ILE A 34 4.10 -16.34 7.58
N LEU A 35 4.77 -17.47 7.81
CA LEU A 35 5.72 -17.64 8.92
C LEU A 35 7.17 -17.36 8.51
N ALA A 36 7.41 -16.94 7.26
CA ALA A 36 8.73 -16.52 6.84
C ALA A 36 9.15 -15.26 7.60
N GLU A 37 10.42 -15.21 8.02
CA GLU A 37 10.97 -14.01 8.62
C GLU A 37 10.94 -12.88 7.58
N PRO A 38 10.28 -11.74 7.87
CA PRO A 38 10.21 -10.64 6.92
C PRO A 38 11.61 -10.11 6.62
N ASN A 39 11.91 -9.89 5.34
CA ASN A 39 13.20 -9.33 4.95
C ASN A 39 13.32 -7.90 5.48
N VAL A 40 14.33 -7.66 6.31
CA VAL A 40 14.65 -6.33 6.83
C VAL A 40 15.44 -5.56 5.76
N PRO A 41 14.95 -4.40 5.30
CA PRO A 41 15.68 -3.57 4.35
C PRO A 41 17.08 -3.20 4.88
N ALA A 42 18.06 -3.05 3.99
CA ALA A 42 19.44 -2.76 4.38
C ALA A 42 19.60 -1.49 5.24
N HIS A 43 18.76 -0.48 5.02
CA HIS A 43 18.76 0.77 5.81
C HIS A 43 18.19 0.61 7.23
N ALA A 44 17.55 -0.53 7.53
CA ALA A 44 16.96 -0.85 8.82
C ALA A 44 17.73 -1.94 9.58
N ALA A 45 18.93 -2.31 9.10
CA ALA A 45 19.77 -3.34 9.72
C ALA A 45 20.09 -3.04 11.20
N ASP A 46 20.31 -1.77 11.53
CA ASP A 46 20.57 -1.34 12.92
C ASP A 46 19.35 -1.60 13.83
N ALA A 47 18.13 -1.42 13.31
CA ALA A 47 16.89 -1.66 14.05
C ALA A 47 16.60 -3.16 14.22
N ALA A 48 17.05 -4.01 13.31
CA ALA A 48 17.00 -5.46 13.48
C ALA A 48 18.03 -5.96 14.50
N THR A 49 19.18 -5.30 14.58
CA THR A 49 20.25 -5.65 15.52
C THR A 49 19.89 -5.25 16.96
N ASP A 50 19.29 -4.08 17.16
CA ASP A 50 18.81 -3.62 18.48
C ASP A 50 17.42 -2.95 18.37
N PRO A 51 16.34 -3.74 18.46
CA PRO A 51 14.98 -3.21 18.35
C PRO A 51 14.59 -2.32 19.54
N THR A 52 15.19 -2.55 20.72
CA THR A 52 14.88 -1.77 21.93
C THR A 52 15.45 -0.36 21.80
N ALA A 53 16.71 -0.22 21.37
CA ALA A 53 17.32 1.09 21.15
C ALA A 53 16.58 1.91 20.08
N ALA A 54 16.15 1.26 18.98
CA ALA A 54 15.34 1.92 17.95
C ALA A 54 14.00 2.41 18.51
N THR A 55 13.31 1.57 19.30
CA THR A 55 12.04 1.92 19.95
C THR A 55 12.18 3.08 20.92
N ASP A 56 13.23 3.08 21.74
CA ASP A 56 13.48 4.13 22.72
C ASP A 56 13.82 5.47 22.06
N ALA A 57 14.61 5.45 20.98
CA ALA A 57 14.91 6.64 20.20
C ALA A 57 13.65 7.27 19.59
N LEU A 58 12.75 6.44 19.04
CA LEU A 58 11.47 6.88 18.52
C LEU A 58 10.56 7.43 19.62
N LYS A 59 10.47 6.76 20.77
CA LYS A 59 9.68 7.21 21.91
C LYS A 59 10.18 8.56 22.45
N SER A 60 11.49 8.73 22.57
CA SER A 60 12.10 10.00 22.97
C SER A 60 11.81 11.12 21.97
N ARG A 61 11.87 10.82 20.67
CA ARG A 61 11.50 11.78 19.61
C ARG A 61 10.03 12.16 19.69
N ALA A 62 9.14 11.18 19.84
CA ALA A 62 7.71 11.43 20.00
C ALA A 62 7.43 12.31 21.22
N ALA A 63 8.06 12.03 22.37
CA ALA A 63 7.92 12.85 23.58
C ALA A 63 8.37 14.30 23.36
N ARG A 64 9.48 14.53 22.63
CA ARG A 64 9.94 15.89 22.27
C ARG A 64 8.95 16.62 21.35
N ILE A 65 8.39 15.92 20.37
CA ILE A 65 7.38 16.47 19.46
C ILE A 65 6.09 16.77 20.22
N SER A 66 5.58 15.83 21.01
CA SER A 66 4.34 16.01 21.79
C SER A 66 4.45 17.09 22.86
N GLY A 67 5.63 17.26 23.47
CA GLY A 67 5.90 18.36 24.40
C GLY A 67 6.02 19.73 23.71
N THR A 68 6.30 19.73 22.41
CA THR A 68 6.26 20.91 21.57
C THR A 68 4.86 20.98 20.95
N ALA A 69 3.87 21.50 21.70
CA ALA A 69 2.63 21.94 21.08
C ALA A 69 3.01 22.79 19.85
N PRO A 70 2.47 22.54 18.64
CA PRO A 70 2.76 23.40 17.52
C PRO A 70 2.35 24.79 17.97
N ALA A 71 3.35 25.65 18.23
CA ALA A 71 3.08 27.06 18.42
C ALA A 71 2.23 27.45 17.21
N PRO A 72 1.09 28.14 17.40
CA PRO A 72 0.32 28.59 16.26
C PRO A 72 1.32 29.28 15.33
N VAL A 73 1.48 28.75 14.11
CA VAL A 73 2.36 29.36 13.12
C VAL A 73 1.83 30.78 13.04
N ALA A 74 2.62 31.74 13.54
CA ALA A 74 2.19 33.13 13.59
C ALA A 74 1.67 33.44 12.19
N ALA A 75 0.45 33.98 12.08
CA ALA A 75 -0.24 34.18 10.82
C ALA A 75 0.56 35.17 9.96
N ASP A 76 1.58 34.64 9.28
CA ASP A 76 2.52 35.39 8.48
C ASP A 76 1.89 35.49 7.09
N PRO A 77 1.47 36.70 6.68
CA PRO A 77 0.82 36.88 5.40
C PRO A 77 1.75 36.52 4.23
N ALA A 78 3.08 36.56 4.40
CA ALA A 78 4.03 36.09 3.41
C ALA A 78 4.03 34.56 3.29
N LEU A 79 3.92 33.82 4.41
CA LEU A 79 3.80 32.36 4.38
C LEU A 79 2.48 31.93 3.76
N SER A 80 1.36 32.58 4.09
CA SER A 80 0.05 32.28 3.49
C SER A 80 0.08 32.47 1.96
N ARG A 81 0.62 33.59 1.47
CA ARG A 81 0.77 33.83 0.03
C ARG A 81 1.64 32.77 -0.65
N ARG A 82 2.73 32.33 -0.02
CA ARG A 82 3.59 31.26 -0.54
C ARG A 82 2.85 29.93 -0.59
N ALA A 83 2.09 29.59 0.45
CA ALA A 83 1.29 28.38 0.47
C ALA A 83 0.21 28.41 -0.61
N ASP A 84 -0.44 29.55 -0.85
CA ASP A 84 -1.42 29.73 -1.92
C ASP A 84 -0.79 29.54 -3.31
N ALA A 85 0.37 30.17 -3.55
CA ALA A 85 1.11 30.01 -4.80
C ALA A 85 1.55 28.56 -5.05
N LEU A 86 1.99 27.84 -4.01
CA LEU A 86 2.36 26.43 -4.11
C LEU A 86 1.14 25.55 -4.43
N ARG A 87 -0.01 25.79 -3.78
CA ARG A 87 -1.24 25.05 -4.08
C ARG A 87 -1.74 25.31 -5.50
N ALA A 88 -1.66 26.55 -5.98
CA ALA A 88 -2.02 26.88 -7.36
C ALA A 88 -1.15 26.12 -8.38
N ARG A 89 0.18 26.11 -8.18
CA ARG A 89 1.10 25.37 -9.05
C ARG A 89 0.86 23.86 -8.98
N ALA A 90 0.60 23.31 -7.80
CA ALA A 90 0.28 21.89 -7.66
C ALA A 90 -1.01 21.52 -8.40
N ALA A 91 -2.03 22.38 -8.36
CA ALA A 91 -3.25 22.18 -9.12
C ALA A 91 -3.02 22.23 -10.65
N GLU A 92 -2.18 23.15 -11.12
CA GLU A 92 -1.78 23.20 -12.53
C GLU A 92 -1.05 21.92 -12.97
N LEU A 93 -0.06 21.48 -12.18
CA LEU A 93 0.68 20.24 -12.44
C LEU A 93 -0.22 19.00 -12.40
N ALA A 94 -1.17 18.94 -11.48
CA ALA A 94 -2.11 17.82 -11.39
C ALA A 94 -3.03 17.70 -12.61
N ASN A 95 -3.31 18.82 -13.28
CA ASN A 95 -4.10 18.86 -14.52
C ASN A 95 -3.22 18.81 -15.78
N THR A 96 -1.90 18.74 -15.64
CA THR A 96 -0.98 18.65 -16.78
C THR A 96 -0.87 17.19 -17.21
N PRO A 97 -1.22 16.85 -18.46
CA PRO A 97 -1.03 15.50 -18.98
C PRO A 97 0.45 15.13 -18.99
N LEU A 98 0.78 13.92 -18.55
CA LEU A 98 2.15 13.40 -18.49
C LEU A 98 2.58 12.73 -19.81
N ASP A 99 1.81 12.96 -20.87
CA ASP A 99 1.83 12.24 -22.14
C ASP A 99 3.11 12.48 -22.95
N ALA A 100 3.95 13.43 -22.53
CA ALA A 100 5.24 13.71 -23.14
C ALA A 100 6.33 13.81 -22.07
N CYS A 101 7.38 13.01 -22.22
CA CYS A 101 8.62 13.21 -21.48
C CYS A 101 9.20 14.58 -21.87
N PRO A 102 9.59 15.42 -20.89
CA PRO A 102 10.20 16.71 -21.19
C PRO A 102 11.47 16.52 -22.03
N GLU A 103 11.63 17.33 -23.09
CA GLU A 103 12.81 17.30 -23.95
C GLU A 103 14.08 17.47 -23.11
N GLY A 104 15.01 16.51 -23.22
CA GLY A 104 16.29 16.52 -22.48
C GLY A 104 16.31 15.74 -21.16
N ALA A 105 15.18 15.16 -20.72
CA ALA A 105 15.20 14.13 -19.67
C ALA A 105 15.56 12.77 -20.27
N ALA A 106 16.18 11.89 -19.46
CA ALA A 106 16.31 10.47 -19.83
C ALA A 106 14.93 9.93 -20.24
N PRO A 107 14.84 9.08 -21.28
CA PRO A 107 13.54 8.57 -21.73
C PRO A 107 12.82 7.98 -20.52
N CYS A 108 11.59 8.42 -20.29
CA CYS A 108 10.75 7.77 -19.29
C CYS A 108 10.67 6.31 -19.72
N ALA A 109 11.27 5.42 -18.94
CA ALA A 109 11.17 4.01 -19.21
C ALA A 109 9.68 3.67 -19.15
N ASP A 110 9.13 3.24 -20.28
CA ASP A 110 7.81 2.64 -20.32
C ASP A 110 7.89 1.38 -19.44
N PRO A 111 7.19 1.31 -18.30
CA PRO A 111 7.26 0.17 -17.40
C PRO A 111 6.75 -1.12 -18.06
N ASP A 112 6.04 -1.01 -19.19
CA ASP A 112 5.52 -2.13 -19.96
C ASP A 112 6.45 -2.58 -21.10
N THR A 113 7.60 -1.92 -21.30
CA THR A 113 8.63 -2.43 -22.22
C THR A 113 9.40 -3.57 -21.55
N PRO A 114 9.21 -4.84 -21.97
CA PRO A 114 9.94 -5.95 -21.40
C PRO A 114 11.45 -5.76 -21.64
N PRO A 115 12.31 -6.07 -20.65
CA PRO A 115 13.75 -5.99 -20.85
C PRO A 115 14.13 -6.91 -22.01
N ALA A 116 14.89 -6.37 -22.97
CA ALA A 116 15.44 -7.13 -24.08
C ALA A 116 16.18 -8.35 -23.50
N SER A 117 15.63 -9.53 -23.76
CA SER A 117 16.21 -10.78 -23.29
C SER A 117 17.57 -10.93 -23.95
N ASP A 118 18.64 -10.84 -23.17
CA ASP A 118 19.99 -11.27 -23.57
C ASP A 118 19.91 -12.75 -23.95
N GLN A 119 19.72 -13.02 -25.24
CA GLN A 119 19.98 -14.33 -25.81
C GLN A 119 21.49 -14.52 -25.84
N LYS A 120 21.99 -15.32 -24.90
CA LYS A 120 23.36 -15.85 -24.94
C LYS A 120 23.29 -17.31 -25.35
N GLU A 121 23.70 -17.58 -26.59
CA GLU A 121 24.06 -18.92 -27.09
C GLU A 121 25.23 -19.52 -26.29
#